data_AF-A0A212EGQ0-F1
#
_entry.id   AF-A0A212EGQ0-F1
#
_cell.length_a   1.000
_cell.length_b   1.000
_cell.length_c   1.000
_cell.angle_alpha   90.00
_cell.angle_beta   90.00
_cell.angle_gamma   90.00
#
_symmetry.space_group_name_H-M   'P 1'
#
loop_
_entity.id
_entity.type
_entity.pdbx_description
1 polymer ?
#
loop_
_entity_poly.entity_id
_entity_poly.type
_entity_poly.pdbx_seq_one_letter_code
_entity_poly.pdbx_strand_id
1 'polypeptide(L)'
;AECDGCGSDEEGRTVGELLLPQYALATGGLARDHRPLITFPDNNNFHVVTASEYRRLLLYLTSVPSLLEAEMGFHIIIDRRKDRWNSVKAVLLRISEFFPGIIHTVFVLRPASFLQKALSEVSSKLFKEEFRFRVIVCSSVEELYEHFDRSQLTPDLGGELQYSHAEWIQQRIALEKFSTLMKEISTKLDEFMHEIVDCDMGNDPTQTKELLDCQESRYKSLKAELSSATSEGEELLSSMRTPHLTYNIISHVAAVERLIVQLDETEKQFDSFWEKHSMKLNHWLKFRTFLLNFKQMQAALDGHLKTACDMTEVGETANRVQTLLQEAIEFEKQCNNDLDAASLVIDEGEVLMKDPLSSVDHIESKCEELRRTSSLLIEKIQKRNMLLTKAREVMDRIDKANDWCATGVEILAGEGGLIAVDKSLEDAKSFGLTSPEQFRDMLMQSATPETRALVTQVCQRVEDVWLMVSVKRASLVRASSRPARPVHAVPPHSAAPAPTLNTQVGAYNDRRMYLVLNLV
;
A
#
# COMPACT_ATOMS: atom_id res chain seq x y z
N ALA A 1 22.29 -27.64 -26.53
CA ALA A 1 23.39 -28.38 -25.90
C ALA A 1 23.92 -27.53 -24.76
N GLU A 2 23.56 -27.87 -23.52
CA GLU A 2 24.06 -27.22 -22.31
C GLU A 2 24.24 -28.32 -21.26
N CYS A 3 25.47 -28.45 -20.77
CA CYS A 3 25.83 -29.28 -19.64
C CYS A 3 26.79 -28.49 -18.75
N ASP A 4 26.42 -27.22 -18.50
CA ASP A 4 27.15 -26.35 -17.58
C ASP A 4 26.71 -26.70 -16.16
N GLY A 5 27.41 -27.70 -15.61
CA GLY A 5 27.05 -28.34 -14.35
C GLY A 5 28.18 -29.11 -13.67
N CYS A 6 29.44 -28.93 -14.10
CA CYS A 6 30.61 -29.33 -13.33
C CYS A 6 31.84 -28.54 -13.77
N GLY A 7 32.47 -27.83 -12.84
CA GLY A 7 33.64 -27.00 -13.14
C GLY A 7 34.89 -27.84 -13.45
N SER A 8 35.45 -27.63 -14.63
CA SER A 8 36.86 -27.86 -14.94
C SER A 8 37.27 -26.95 -16.07
N ASP A 9 38.35 -26.19 -15.91
CA ASP A 9 38.97 -25.38 -16.95
C ASP A 9 39.45 -26.27 -18.12
N GLU A 10 38.60 -26.53 -19.12
CA GLU A 10 39.03 -27.21 -20.35
C GLU A 10 39.77 -26.21 -21.26
N GLU A 11 41.08 -26.07 -21.05
CA GLU A 11 42.01 -25.38 -21.96
C GLU A 11 41.74 -25.76 -23.44
N GLY A 12 41.32 -24.78 -24.24
CA GLY A 12 41.04 -24.97 -25.66
C GLY A 12 40.05 -23.95 -26.21
N ARG A 13 39.99 -23.81 -27.53
CA ARG A 13 39.14 -22.80 -28.20
C ARG A 13 37.64 -23.00 -27.91
N THR A 14 36.92 -21.90 -27.79
CA THR A 14 35.46 -21.86 -27.71
C THR A 14 34.80 -22.42 -28.97
N VAL A 15 33.51 -22.77 -28.90
CA VAL A 15 32.75 -23.22 -30.09
C VAL A 15 32.81 -22.19 -31.22
N GLY A 16 32.64 -20.89 -30.93
CA GLY A 16 32.72 -19.83 -31.93
C GLY A 16 34.06 -19.80 -32.67
N GLU A 17 35.17 -19.90 -31.94
CA GLU A 17 36.53 -19.96 -32.51
C GLU A 17 36.80 -21.26 -33.28
N LEU A 18 36.12 -22.36 -32.94
CA LEU A 18 36.21 -23.65 -33.64
C LEU A 18 35.37 -23.71 -34.90
N LEU A 19 34.34 -22.87 -35.04
CA LEU A 19 33.55 -22.76 -36.26
C LEU A 19 34.32 -22.03 -37.36
N LEU A 20 34.90 -20.86 -37.05
CA LEU A 20 35.58 -19.97 -38.03
C LEU A 20 36.50 -20.66 -39.07
N PRO A 21 37.31 -21.68 -38.73
CA PRO A 21 38.21 -22.34 -39.68
C PRO A 21 37.52 -23.32 -40.63
N GLN A 22 36.19 -23.51 -40.53
CA GLN A 22 35.37 -24.40 -41.37
C GLN A 22 35.76 -25.88 -41.30
N TYR A 23 36.21 -26.33 -40.13
CA TYR A 23 36.55 -27.73 -39.84
C TYR A 23 35.45 -28.69 -40.27
N ALA A 24 34.21 -28.43 -39.87
CA ALA A 24 33.02 -29.09 -40.39
C ALA A 24 31.89 -28.07 -40.56
N LEU A 25 31.00 -28.33 -41.52
CA LEU A 25 29.93 -27.43 -41.92
C LEU A 25 28.57 -28.12 -41.78
N ALA A 26 27.68 -27.52 -41.00
CA ALA A 26 26.25 -27.85 -41.00
C ALA A 26 25.52 -26.80 -41.85
N THR A 27 25.50 -26.99 -43.17
CA THR A 27 24.98 -26.00 -44.14
C THR A 27 23.45 -25.90 -44.15
N GLY A 28 22.77 -26.83 -43.45
CA GLY A 28 21.31 -26.98 -43.47
C GLY A 28 20.76 -27.75 -44.67
N GLY A 29 21.63 -28.34 -45.48
CA GLY A 29 21.24 -29.26 -46.56
C GLY A 29 20.76 -30.62 -46.03
N LEU A 30 19.82 -31.23 -46.75
CA LEU A 30 19.31 -32.58 -46.49
C LEU A 30 19.67 -33.56 -47.61
N ALA A 31 19.78 -34.83 -47.25
CA ALA A 31 19.72 -35.93 -48.21
C ALA A 31 18.28 -36.13 -48.75
N ARG A 32 18.14 -36.90 -49.83
CA ARG A 32 16.85 -37.28 -50.43
C ARG A 32 15.94 -38.09 -49.49
N ASP A 33 16.49 -38.69 -48.44
CA ASP A 33 15.75 -39.36 -47.36
C ASP A 33 15.57 -38.48 -46.11
N HIS A 34 15.69 -37.15 -46.28
CA HIS A 34 15.47 -36.09 -45.28
C HIS A 34 16.43 -36.08 -44.09
N ARG A 35 17.54 -36.81 -44.16
CA ARG A 35 18.57 -36.81 -43.10
C ARG A 35 19.47 -35.56 -43.19
N PRO A 36 19.89 -34.98 -42.04
CA PRO A 36 20.77 -33.82 -42.01
C PRO A 36 22.17 -34.16 -42.55
N LEU A 37 22.74 -33.24 -43.32
CA LEU A 37 24.09 -33.33 -43.88
C LEU A 37 25.10 -32.53 -43.03
N ILE A 38 26.24 -33.16 -42.72
CA ILE A 38 27.46 -32.49 -42.25
C ILE A 38 28.59 -32.69 -43.28
N THR A 39 29.20 -31.59 -43.73
CA THR A 39 30.30 -31.62 -44.70
C THR A 39 31.63 -31.33 -44.01
N PHE A 40 32.64 -32.17 -44.29
CA PHE A 40 34.03 -31.97 -43.91
C PHE A 40 34.81 -31.52 -45.16
N PRO A 41 34.94 -30.20 -45.41
CA PRO A 41 35.50 -29.68 -46.66
C PRO A 41 36.99 -30.03 -46.85
N ASP A 42 37.49 -29.81 -48.06
CA ASP A 42 38.85 -30.14 -48.54
C ASP A 42 39.97 -29.33 -47.87
N ASN A 43 39.68 -28.12 -47.37
CA ASN A 43 40.67 -27.18 -46.83
C ASN A 43 40.91 -27.32 -45.31
N ASN A 44 41.21 -28.53 -44.83
CA ASN A 44 41.05 -28.85 -43.40
C ASN A 44 42.30 -29.28 -42.64
N ASN A 45 42.86 -28.35 -41.85
CA ASN A 45 43.96 -28.56 -40.91
C ASN A 45 43.52 -29.30 -39.61
N PHE A 46 42.77 -30.39 -39.73
CA PHE A 46 42.24 -31.14 -38.58
C PHE A 46 43.31 -31.65 -37.61
N HIS A 47 44.53 -31.87 -38.09
CA HIS A 47 45.67 -32.29 -37.29
C HIS A 47 46.06 -31.25 -36.21
N VAL A 48 45.63 -30.00 -36.34
CA VAL A 48 45.83 -28.91 -35.36
C VAL A 48 44.72 -28.89 -34.29
N VAL A 49 43.60 -29.58 -34.51
CA VAL A 49 42.46 -29.63 -33.57
C VAL A 49 42.67 -30.78 -32.58
N THR A 50 42.58 -30.47 -31.29
CA THR A 50 42.70 -31.48 -30.22
C THR A 50 41.47 -32.40 -30.17
N ALA A 51 41.53 -33.50 -29.41
CA ALA A 51 40.39 -34.39 -29.25
C ALA A 51 39.19 -33.72 -28.53
N SER A 52 39.46 -32.90 -27.51
CA SER A 52 38.43 -32.14 -26.79
C SER A 52 37.78 -31.08 -27.68
N GLU A 53 38.59 -30.28 -28.39
CA GLU A 53 38.10 -29.30 -29.36
C GLU A 53 37.26 -29.95 -30.48
N TYR A 54 37.71 -31.09 -31.02
CA TYR A 54 36.98 -31.81 -32.05
C TYR A 54 35.62 -32.31 -31.54
N ARG A 55 35.59 -32.90 -30.34
CA ARG A 55 34.36 -33.35 -29.69
C ARG A 55 33.41 -32.18 -29.42
N ARG A 56 33.92 -31.05 -28.91
CA ARG A 56 33.17 -29.82 -28.63
C ARG A 56 32.52 -29.25 -29.89
N LEU A 57 33.26 -29.18 -31.00
CA LEU A 57 32.74 -28.76 -32.31
C LEU A 57 31.64 -29.70 -32.81
N LEU A 58 31.86 -31.02 -32.77
CA LEU A 58 30.86 -31.97 -33.27
C LEU A 58 29.60 -31.98 -32.43
N LEU A 59 29.71 -31.95 -31.09
CA LEU A 59 28.57 -31.81 -30.17
C LEU A 59 27.70 -30.62 -30.55
N TYR A 60 28.32 -29.46 -30.77
CA TYR A 60 27.61 -28.27 -31.23
C TYR A 60 26.91 -28.49 -32.57
N LEU A 61 27.65 -28.88 -33.62
CA LEU A 61 27.09 -29.04 -34.98
C LEU A 61 25.96 -30.09 -35.06
N THR A 62 26.05 -31.18 -34.29
CA THR A 62 24.97 -32.18 -34.21
C THR A 62 23.76 -31.71 -33.40
N SER A 63 23.87 -30.63 -32.63
CA SER A 63 22.75 -30.02 -31.90
C SER A 63 22.04 -28.89 -32.66
N VAL A 64 22.48 -28.57 -33.89
CA VAL A 64 21.88 -27.55 -34.75
C VAL A 64 20.59 -28.04 -35.44
N PRO A 65 20.47 -29.30 -35.92
CA PRO A 65 19.19 -29.89 -36.27
C PRO A 65 18.31 -30.09 -35.03
N SER A 66 16.99 -30.18 -35.24
CA SER A 66 16.05 -30.58 -34.21
C SER A 66 16.31 -32.01 -33.72
N LEU A 67 15.80 -32.33 -32.52
CA LEU A 67 15.95 -33.66 -31.92
C LEU A 67 15.48 -34.78 -32.86
N LEU A 68 14.35 -34.57 -33.55
CA LEU A 68 13.77 -35.53 -34.50
C LEU A 68 14.71 -35.81 -35.70
N GLU A 69 15.37 -34.77 -36.23
CA GLU A 69 16.32 -34.92 -37.33
C GLU A 69 17.63 -35.60 -36.88
N ALA A 70 18.08 -35.30 -35.66
CA ALA A 70 19.24 -35.94 -35.06
C ALA A 70 19.00 -37.42 -34.73
N GLU A 71 17.78 -37.79 -34.30
CA GLU A 71 17.34 -39.17 -34.07
C GLU A 71 17.26 -40.01 -35.35
N MET A 72 16.88 -39.40 -36.48
CA MET A 72 17.01 -40.07 -37.78
C MET A 72 18.47 -40.47 -38.02
N GLY A 73 19.40 -39.54 -37.77
CA GLY A 73 20.83 -39.75 -37.94
C GLY A 73 21.37 -39.15 -39.25
N PHE A 74 22.66 -38.85 -39.22
CA PHE A 74 23.34 -37.92 -40.11
C PHE A 74 23.92 -38.59 -41.35
N HIS A 75 23.89 -37.86 -42.47
CA HIS A 75 24.78 -38.11 -43.59
C HIS A 75 26.01 -37.21 -43.50
N ILE A 76 27.16 -37.75 -43.91
CA ILE A 76 28.43 -37.04 -43.85
C ILE A 76 29.07 -37.03 -45.24
N ILE A 77 29.51 -35.87 -45.73
CA ILE A 77 30.37 -35.77 -46.91
C ILE A 77 31.78 -35.41 -46.44
N ILE A 78 32.78 -36.20 -46.84
CA ILE A 78 34.20 -35.91 -46.67
C ILE A 78 34.75 -35.56 -48.05
N ASP A 79 35.04 -34.28 -48.30
CA ASP A 79 35.72 -33.86 -49.52
C ASP A 79 37.23 -33.87 -49.31
N ARG A 80 37.96 -34.69 -50.06
CA ARG A 80 39.43 -34.74 -50.04
C ARG A 80 40.01 -34.78 -51.44
N ARG A 81 39.34 -34.15 -52.42
CA ARG A 81 39.76 -34.16 -53.83
C ARG A 81 41.19 -33.64 -54.06
N LYS A 82 41.69 -32.73 -53.22
CA LYS A 82 43.06 -32.15 -53.32
C LYS A 82 44.05 -32.66 -52.27
N ASP A 83 43.64 -33.60 -51.41
CA ASP A 83 44.47 -34.13 -50.30
C ASP A 83 44.94 -35.58 -50.59
N ARG A 84 45.36 -36.32 -49.56
CA ARG A 84 45.87 -37.70 -49.61
C ARG A 84 44.90 -38.67 -48.92
N TRP A 85 44.97 -39.95 -49.30
CA TRP A 85 44.13 -41.01 -48.71
C TRP A 85 44.28 -41.16 -47.18
N ASN A 86 45.45 -40.84 -46.62
CA ASN A 86 45.65 -40.87 -45.17
C ASN A 86 44.82 -39.79 -44.44
N SER A 87 44.49 -38.66 -45.09
CA SER A 87 43.59 -37.64 -44.54
C SER A 87 42.16 -38.15 -44.47
N VAL A 88 41.68 -38.85 -45.51
CA VAL A 88 40.39 -39.56 -45.49
C VAL A 88 40.34 -40.54 -44.32
N LYS A 89 41.35 -41.40 -44.16
CA LYS A 89 41.42 -42.35 -43.02
C LYS A 89 41.38 -41.65 -41.66
N ALA A 90 42.15 -40.57 -41.49
CA ALA A 90 42.19 -39.83 -40.24
C ALA A 90 40.82 -39.21 -39.86
N VAL A 91 40.07 -38.69 -40.84
CA VAL A 91 38.71 -38.19 -40.60
C VAL A 91 37.75 -39.34 -40.28
N LEU A 92 37.80 -40.46 -41.02
CA LEU A 92 36.94 -41.63 -40.78
C LEU A 92 37.13 -42.22 -39.37
N LEU A 93 38.37 -42.35 -38.91
CA LEU A 93 38.68 -42.76 -37.54
C LEU A 93 38.12 -41.78 -36.52
N ARG A 94 38.36 -40.47 -36.71
CA ARG A 94 37.86 -39.43 -35.79
C ARG A 94 36.34 -39.35 -35.69
N ILE A 95 35.60 -39.46 -36.80
CA ILE A 95 34.12 -39.53 -36.72
C ILE A 95 33.66 -40.85 -36.08
N SER A 96 34.38 -41.96 -36.28
CA SER A 96 34.03 -43.24 -35.64
C SER A 96 34.28 -43.25 -34.12
N GLU A 97 35.16 -42.39 -33.62
CA GLU A 97 35.54 -42.31 -32.20
C GLU A 97 34.77 -41.20 -31.46
N PHE A 98 34.59 -40.02 -32.06
CA PHE A 98 34.09 -38.83 -31.37
C PHE A 98 32.76 -38.27 -31.89
N PHE A 99 32.17 -38.80 -32.96
CA PHE A 99 30.89 -38.28 -33.46
C PHE A 99 29.75 -38.63 -32.48
N PRO A 100 29.00 -37.64 -31.97
CA PRO A 100 28.09 -37.84 -30.84
C PRO A 100 26.70 -38.35 -31.22
N GLY A 101 26.37 -38.40 -32.53
CA GLY A 101 25.08 -38.85 -33.05
C GLY A 101 25.15 -40.14 -33.87
N ILE A 102 24.02 -40.55 -34.44
CA ILE A 102 23.95 -41.71 -35.35
C ILE A 102 24.50 -41.30 -36.72
N ILE A 103 25.51 -42.00 -37.25
CA ILE A 103 25.97 -41.82 -38.64
C ILE A 103 25.29 -42.86 -39.53
N HIS A 104 24.50 -42.41 -40.51
CA HIS A 104 23.79 -43.29 -41.44
C HIS A 104 24.67 -43.74 -42.61
N THR A 105 25.31 -42.80 -43.33
CA THR A 105 26.30 -43.12 -44.38
C THR A 105 27.27 -41.94 -44.58
N VAL A 106 28.53 -42.27 -44.77
CA VAL A 106 29.63 -41.36 -45.09
C VAL A 106 29.98 -41.47 -46.58
N PHE A 107 29.92 -40.35 -47.29
CA PHE A 107 30.31 -40.20 -48.68
C PHE A 107 31.70 -39.58 -48.76
N VAL A 108 32.61 -40.17 -49.52
CA VAL A 108 33.99 -39.70 -49.65
C VAL A 108 34.26 -39.28 -51.09
N LEU A 109 34.43 -37.98 -51.35
CA LEU A 109 34.99 -37.50 -52.62
C LEU A 109 36.50 -37.71 -52.59
N ARG A 110 36.97 -38.71 -53.34
CA ARG A 110 38.35 -39.20 -53.24
C ARG A 110 39.40 -38.22 -53.79
N PRO A 111 40.65 -38.29 -53.31
CA PRO A 111 41.82 -37.71 -53.98
C PRO A 111 41.91 -38.12 -55.46
N ALA A 112 42.22 -37.15 -56.33
CA ALA A 112 42.41 -37.40 -57.76
C ALA A 112 43.52 -38.44 -58.06
N SER A 113 44.57 -38.46 -57.24
CA SER A 113 45.75 -39.33 -57.36
C SER A 113 45.56 -40.78 -56.89
N PHE A 114 44.35 -41.16 -56.44
CA PHE A 114 44.06 -42.51 -55.94
C PHE A 114 43.48 -43.43 -57.03
N LEU A 115 44.09 -44.61 -57.25
CA LEU A 115 43.72 -45.53 -58.34
C LEU A 115 42.50 -46.42 -57.99
N GLN A 116 41.61 -46.66 -58.96
CA GLN A 116 40.42 -47.51 -58.72
C GLN A 116 40.72 -48.95 -58.31
N LYS A 117 41.83 -49.57 -58.74
CA LYS A 117 42.23 -50.91 -58.27
C LYS A 117 42.51 -50.93 -56.76
N ALA A 118 43.15 -49.88 -56.24
CA ALA A 118 43.38 -49.72 -54.80
C ALA A 118 42.07 -49.50 -54.03
N LEU A 119 41.04 -48.89 -54.65
CA LEU A 119 39.71 -48.77 -54.03
C LEU A 119 39.04 -50.14 -53.82
N SER A 120 39.14 -51.09 -54.76
CA SER A 120 38.48 -52.40 -54.59
C SER A 120 39.11 -53.24 -53.47
N GLU A 121 40.43 -53.19 -53.30
CA GLU A 121 41.14 -53.92 -52.24
C GLU A 121 40.99 -53.25 -50.87
N VAL A 122 41.04 -51.91 -50.81
CA VAL A 122 40.87 -51.18 -49.55
C VAL A 122 39.40 -51.16 -49.11
N SER A 123 38.44 -50.97 -50.02
CA SER A 123 37.02 -50.82 -49.63
C SER A 123 36.38 -52.10 -49.10
N SER A 124 36.78 -53.26 -49.63
CA SER A 124 36.18 -54.55 -49.28
C SER A 124 36.58 -55.05 -47.88
N LYS A 125 37.79 -54.70 -47.40
CA LYS A 125 38.28 -55.07 -46.06
C LYS A 125 38.14 -53.94 -45.03
N LEU A 126 38.54 -52.71 -45.38
CA LEU A 126 38.60 -51.60 -44.42
C LEU A 126 37.19 -51.15 -43.99
N PHE A 127 36.24 -51.00 -44.93
CA PHE A 127 34.96 -50.36 -44.63
C PHE A 127 33.84 -51.28 -44.12
N LYS A 128 34.05 -52.61 -44.09
CA LYS A 128 33.06 -53.57 -43.58
C LYS A 128 33.30 -54.05 -42.15
N GLU A 129 34.54 -53.98 -41.68
CA GLU A 129 34.92 -54.53 -40.37
C GLU A 129 35.37 -53.44 -39.37
N GLU A 130 35.83 -52.28 -39.83
CA GLU A 130 36.42 -51.23 -38.97
C GLU A 130 35.40 -50.17 -38.50
N PHE A 131 34.31 -49.92 -39.25
CA PHE A 131 33.38 -48.81 -39.01
C PHE A 131 31.94 -49.27 -38.79
N ARG A 132 31.22 -48.60 -37.87
CA ARG A 132 29.81 -48.89 -37.55
C ARG A 132 28.79 -48.25 -38.49
N PHE A 133 29.25 -47.58 -39.55
CA PHE A 133 28.45 -46.85 -40.53
C PHE A 133 28.85 -47.24 -41.96
N ARG A 134 27.92 -47.07 -42.90
CA ARG A 134 28.21 -47.34 -44.32
C ARG A 134 29.16 -46.27 -44.88
N VAL A 135 30.15 -46.68 -45.67
CA VAL A 135 31.03 -45.78 -46.43
C VAL A 135 30.79 -45.97 -47.93
N ILE A 136 30.62 -44.88 -48.67
CA ILE A 136 30.52 -44.83 -50.13
C ILE A 136 31.64 -43.92 -50.63
N VAL A 137 32.48 -44.42 -51.55
CA VAL A 137 33.57 -43.63 -52.13
C VAL A 137 33.18 -43.19 -53.53
N CYS A 138 32.98 -41.90 -53.71
CA CYS A 138 32.54 -41.29 -54.95
C CYS A 138 33.74 -40.97 -55.86
N SER A 139 33.68 -41.34 -57.15
CA SER A 139 34.75 -41.01 -58.11
C SER A 139 34.61 -39.62 -58.72
N SER A 140 33.42 -39.03 -58.70
CA SER A 140 33.15 -37.64 -59.08
C SER A 140 32.04 -37.04 -58.20
N VAL A 141 31.70 -35.77 -58.41
CA VAL A 141 30.67 -35.05 -57.64
C VAL A 141 29.27 -35.52 -58.03
N GLU A 142 29.08 -35.91 -59.28
CA GLU A 142 27.81 -36.33 -59.86
C GLU A 142 27.22 -37.56 -59.16
N GLU A 143 28.07 -38.46 -58.62
CA GLU A 143 27.64 -39.61 -57.83
C GLU A 143 26.95 -39.22 -56.51
N LEU A 144 27.13 -37.99 -56.01
CA LEU A 144 26.37 -37.48 -54.86
C LEU A 144 24.90 -37.19 -55.22
N TYR A 145 24.57 -36.91 -56.48
CA TYR A 145 23.21 -36.49 -56.87
C TYR A 145 22.17 -37.63 -56.80
N GLU A 146 22.63 -38.88 -56.73
CA GLU A 146 21.79 -40.05 -56.40
C GLU A 146 21.23 -39.98 -54.97
N HIS A 147 21.96 -39.31 -54.05
CA HIS A 147 21.67 -39.26 -52.62
C HIS A 147 21.22 -37.89 -52.13
N PHE A 148 21.64 -36.82 -52.81
CA PHE A 148 21.33 -35.43 -52.46
C PHE A 148 20.69 -34.72 -53.65
N ASP A 149 19.81 -33.77 -53.38
CA ASP A 149 19.36 -32.86 -54.42
C ASP A 149 20.38 -31.72 -54.62
N ARG A 150 20.52 -31.19 -55.84
CA ARG A 150 21.48 -30.12 -56.13
C ARG A 150 21.15 -28.85 -55.33
N SER A 151 19.87 -28.60 -55.04
CA SER A 151 19.42 -27.54 -54.14
C SER A 151 19.89 -27.68 -52.68
N GLN A 152 20.37 -28.86 -52.27
CA GLN A 152 20.82 -29.16 -50.90
C GLN A 152 22.35 -29.26 -50.75
N LEU A 153 23.09 -29.12 -51.86
CA LEU A 153 24.56 -29.13 -51.89
C LEU A 153 25.09 -27.73 -52.18
N THR A 154 26.21 -27.37 -51.58
CA THR A 154 26.89 -26.09 -51.82
C THR A 154 27.62 -26.10 -53.18
N PRO A 155 27.99 -24.92 -53.75
CA PRO A 155 28.59 -24.84 -55.09
C PRO A 155 29.94 -25.56 -55.24
N ASP A 156 30.73 -25.68 -54.17
CA ASP A 156 31.96 -26.49 -54.13
C ASP A 156 31.70 -27.99 -54.30
N LEU A 157 30.49 -28.44 -53.92
CA LEU A 157 29.93 -29.77 -54.15
C LEU A 157 28.98 -29.81 -55.37
N GLY A 158 29.11 -28.87 -56.32
CA GLY A 158 28.37 -28.86 -57.59
C GLY A 158 26.87 -28.52 -57.50
N GLY A 159 26.40 -28.16 -56.31
CA GLY A 159 25.01 -27.79 -56.05
C GLY A 159 24.73 -26.29 -56.17
N GLU A 160 23.57 -25.91 -55.66
CA GLU A 160 22.92 -24.60 -55.83
C GLU A 160 22.65 -23.89 -54.50
N LEU A 161 22.86 -24.58 -53.36
CA LEU A 161 22.65 -24.06 -52.00
C LEU A 161 23.61 -22.90 -51.70
N GLN A 162 23.08 -21.67 -51.67
CA GLN A 162 23.87 -20.52 -51.25
C GLN A 162 24.16 -20.62 -49.74
N TYR A 163 25.43 -20.69 -49.37
CA TYR A 163 25.87 -20.81 -47.99
C TYR A 163 26.96 -19.78 -47.68
N SER A 164 26.67 -18.89 -46.73
CA SER A 164 27.62 -17.95 -46.15
C SER A 164 27.94 -18.39 -44.72
N HIS A 165 29.16 -18.88 -44.49
CA HIS A 165 29.55 -19.39 -43.18
C HIS A 165 29.55 -18.29 -42.10
N ALA A 166 29.95 -17.07 -42.45
CA ALA A 166 29.95 -15.93 -41.54
C ALA A 166 28.52 -15.49 -41.15
N GLU A 167 27.60 -15.46 -42.12
CA GLU A 167 26.19 -15.15 -41.86
C GLU A 167 25.52 -16.24 -41.01
N TRP A 168 25.81 -17.51 -41.30
CA TRP A 168 25.33 -18.63 -40.49
C TRP A 168 25.81 -18.55 -39.04
N ILE A 169 27.10 -18.24 -38.80
CA ILE A 169 27.61 -17.99 -37.43
C ILE A 169 26.85 -16.82 -36.78
N GLN A 170 26.65 -15.71 -37.50
CA GLN A 170 25.96 -14.54 -36.95
C GLN A 170 24.50 -14.86 -36.57
N GLN A 171 23.76 -15.58 -37.42
CA GLN A 171 22.40 -16.04 -37.14
C GLN A 171 22.36 -16.99 -35.93
N ARG A 172 23.32 -17.93 -35.81
CA ARG A 172 23.44 -18.82 -34.66
C ARG A 172 23.68 -18.06 -33.35
N ILE A 173 24.60 -17.10 -33.35
CA ILE A 173 24.88 -16.25 -32.19
C ILE A 173 23.63 -15.45 -31.78
N ALA A 174 22.88 -14.90 -32.73
CA ALA A 174 21.67 -14.13 -32.43
C ALA A 174 20.56 -15.01 -31.85
N LEU A 175 20.33 -16.20 -32.42
CA LEU A 175 19.38 -17.18 -31.91
C LEU A 175 19.74 -17.69 -30.50
N GLU A 176 21.01 -17.94 -30.24
CA GLU A 176 21.49 -18.41 -28.93
C GLU A 176 21.37 -17.31 -27.87
N LYS A 177 21.73 -16.06 -28.19
CA LYS A 177 21.50 -14.90 -27.31
C LYS A 177 20.02 -14.76 -26.94
N PHE A 178 19.12 -14.83 -27.92
CA PHE A 178 17.68 -14.75 -27.68
C PHE A 178 17.20 -15.93 -26.81
N SER A 179 17.69 -17.15 -27.06
CA SER A 179 17.38 -18.30 -26.21
C SER A 179 17.91 -18.18 -24.77
N THR A 180 19.00 -17.44 -24.53
CA THR A 180 19.50 -17.16 -23.19
C THR A 180 18.64 -16.11 -22.48
N LEU A 181 18.31 -15.00 -23.16
CA LEU A 181 17.39 -13.98 -22.65
C LEU A 181 16.04 -14.57 -22.21
N MET A 182 15.49 -15.48 -23.03
CA MET A 182 14.28 -16.24 -22.69
C MET A 182 14.37 -17.00 -21.36
N LYS A 183 15.50 -17.66 -21.10
CA LYS A 183 15.72 -18.41 -19.84
C LYS A 183 15.90 -17.46 -18.66
N GLU A 184 16.64 -16.38 -18.84
CA GLU A 184 16.84 -15.36 -17.79
C GLU A 184 15.51 -14.75 -17.35
N ILE A 185 14.64 -14.37 -18.31
CA ILE A 185 13.31 -13.84 -18.01
C ILE A 185 12.44 -14.90 -17.32
N SER A 186 12.44 -16.15 -17.79
CA SER A 186 11.71 -17.25 -17.14
C SER A 186 12.14 -17.42 -15.67
N THR A 187 13.45 -17.43 -15.40
CA THR A 187 13.98 -17.55 -14.03
C THR A 187 13.55 -16.39 -13.14
N LYS A 188 13.62 -15.14 -13.64
CA LYS A 188 13.18 -13.96 -12.87
C LYS A 188 11.66 -13.95 -12.60
N LEU A 189 10.85 -14.48 -13.53
CA LEU A 189 9.42 -14.66 -13.33
C LEU A 189 9.14 -15.71 -12.25
N ASP A 190 9.83 -16.85 -12.29
CA ASP A 190 9.72 -17.91 -11.28
C ASP A 190 10.13 -17.41 -9.88
N GLU A 191 11.25 -16.68 -9.77
CA GLU A 191 11.69 -16.02 -8.54
C GLU A 191 10.62 -15.08 -7.97
N PHE A 192 10.04 -14.22 -8.80
CA PHE A 192 8.99 -13.28 -8.38
C PHE A 192 7.66 -13.97 -8.01
N MET A 193 7.31 -15.06 -8.68
CA MET A 193 6.16 -15.89 -8.28
C MET A 193 6.39 -16.56 -6.92
N HIS A 194 7.59 -17.09 -6.68
CA HIS A 194 7.97 -17.66 -5.38
C HIS A 194 7.89 -16.62 -4.25
N GLU A 195 8.43 -15.42 -4.47
CA GLU A 195 8.35 -14.32 -3.48
C GLU A 195 6.92 -13.91 -3.13
N ILE A 196 5.98 -13.99 -4.08
CA ILE A 196 4.56 -13.71 -3.83
C ILE A 196 3.90 -14.85 -3.02
N VAL A 197 4.25 -16.11 -3.29
CA VAL A 197 3.70 -17.28 -2.57
C VAL A 197 4.20 -17.33 -1.13
N ASP A 198 5.48 -17.06 -0.89
CA ASP A 198 6.11 -17.08 0.43
C ASP A 198 5.88 -15.78 1.22
N CYS A 199 5.07 -14.86 0.69
CA CYS A 199 4.85 -13.54 1.27
C CYS A 199 3.94 -13.58 2.51
N ASP A 200 4.52 -13.35 3.69
CA ASP A 200 3.73 -13.00 4.87
C ASP A 200 3.16 -11.59 4.72
N MET A 201 1.85 -11.53 4.54
CA MET A 201 1.05 -10.32 4.48
C MET A 201 1.00 -9.69 5.89
N GLY A 202 2.09 -9.10 6.40
CA GLY A 202 2.39 -8.69 7.80
C GLY A 202 1.24 -8.36 8.77
N ASN A 203 1.26 -7.20 9.45
CA ASN A 203 0.10 -6.74 10.25
C ASN A 203 -0.13 -5.22 10.23
N ASP A 204 0.80 -4.46 9.67
CA ASP A 204 0.78 -3.00 9.64
C ASP A 204 0.40 -2.48 8.23
N PRO A 205 -0.41 -1.41 8.10
CA PRO A 205 -0.73 -0.81 6.81
C PRO A 205 0.49 -0.28 6.06
N THR A 206 1.48 0.30 6.74
CA THR A 206 2.70 0.84 6.12
C THR A 206 3.51 -0.29 5.50
N GLN A 207 3.76 -1.37 6.25
CA GLN A 207 4.42 -2.58 5.72
C GLN A 207 3.66 -3.17 4.53
N THR A 208 2.33 -3.22 4.59
CA THR A 208 1.48 -3.73 3.51
C THR A 208 1.57 -2.84 2.26
N LYS A 209 1.74 -1.52 2.44
CA LYS A 209 1.93 -0.55 1.34
C LYS A 209 3.34 -0.61 0.74
N GLU A 210 4.38 -0.66 1.55
CA GLU A 210 5.77 -0.82 1.11
C GLU A 210 5.95 -2.11 0.29
N LEU A 211 5.34 -3.21 0.75
CA LEU A 211 5.30 -4.48 0.04
C LEU A 211 4.63 -4.35 -1.34
N LEU A 212 3.45 -3.72 -1.40
CA LEU A 212 2.72 -3.48 -2.65
C LEU A 212 3.55 -2.65 -3.63
N ASP A 213 4.18 -1.56 -3.18
CA ASP A 213 4.97 -0.67 -4.03
C ASP A 213 6.25 -1.36 -4.54
N CYS A 214 6.89 -2.17 -3.69
CA CYS A 214 8.04 -2.99 -4.08
C CYS A 214 7.66 -4.03 -5.14
N GLN A 215 6.59 -4.79 -4.91
CA GLN A 215 6.11 -5.80 -5.86
C GLN A 215 5.61 -5.17 -7.18
N GLU A 216 4.93 -4.01 -7.12
CA GLU A 216 4.47 -3.29 -8.31
C GLU A 216 5.66 -2.77 -9.15
N SER A 217 6.71 -2.28 -8.50
CA SER A 217 7.96 -1.87 -9.16
C SER A 217 8.62 -3.05 -9.89
N ARG A 218 8.72 -4.23 -9.23
CA ARG A 218 9.26 -5.45 -9.84
C ARG A 218 8.41 -5.95 -11.00
N TYR A 219 7.09 -6.01 -10.86
CA TYR A 219 6.17 -6.36 -11.94
C TYR A 219 6.38 -5.45 -13.16
N LYS A 220 6.47 -4.12 -12.97
CA LYS A 220 6.73 -3.17 -14.08
C LYS A 220 8.09 -3.40 -14.73
N SER A 221 9.12 -3.74 -13.96
CA SER A 221 10.45 -4.09 -14.48
C SER A 221 10.40 -5.35 -15.34
N LEU A 222 9.81 -6.44 -14.84
CA LEU A 222 9.68 -7.71 -15.55
C LEU A 222 8.82 -7.57 -16.82
N LYS A 223 7.76 -6.76 -16.76
CA LYS A 223 6.96 -6.42 -17.94
C LYS A 223 7.76 -5.69 -19.01
N ALA A 224 8.59 -4.72 -18.62
CA ALA A 224 9.47 -4.03 -19.57
C ALA A 224 10.50 -4.98 -20.20
N GLU A 225 11.03 -5.95 -19.44
CA GLU A 225 11.90 -7.00 -19.97
C GLU A 225 11.17 -7.93 -20.97
N LEU A 226 9.94 -8.36 -20.66
CA LEU A 226 9.10 -9.16 -21.56
C LEU A 226 8.81 -8.45 -22.88
N SER A 227 8.43 -7.16 -22.82
CA SER A 227 8.19 -6.35 -24.03
C SER A 227 9.49 -6.10 -24.83
N SER A 228 10.64 -5.96 -24.17
CA SER A 228 11.96 -5.87 -24.84
C SER A 228 12.29 -7.18 -25.56
N ALA A 229 12.20 -8.32 -24.87
CA ALA A 229 12.46 -9.63 -25.47
C ALA A 229 11.53 -9.94 -26.65
N THR A 230 10.26 -9.54 -26.57
CA THR A 230 9.31 -9.65 -27.69
C THR A 230 9.81 -8.86 -28.90
N SER A 231 10.25 -7.62 -28.69
CA SER A 231 10.81 -6.74 -29.74
C SER A 231 12.11 -7.31 -30.34
N GLU A 232 13.01 -7.82 -29.51
CA GLU A 232 14.26 -8.47 -29.94
C GLU A 232 14.00 -9.76 -30.73
N GLY A 233 12.97 -10.54 -30.34
CA GLY A 233 12.49 -11.70 -31.09
C GLY A 233 11.94 -11.33 -32.46
N GLU A 234 11.14 -10.27 -32.55
CA GLU A 234 10.60 -9.75 -33.82
C GLU A 234 11.70 -9.21 -34.76
N GLU A 235 12.72 -8.54 -34.22
CA GLU A 235 13.88 -8.09 -34.99
C GLU A 235 14.70 -9.28 -35.50
N LEU A 236 14.99 -10.27 -34.63
CA LEU A 236 15.66 -11.51 -35.01
C LEU A 236 14.88 -12.23 -36.13
N LEU A 237 13.58 -12.44 -35.95
CA LEU A 237 12.71 -13.07 -36.93
C LEU A 237 12.70 -12.32 -38.28
N SER A 238 12.71 -10.99 -38.24
CA SER A 238 12.80 -10.16 -39.44
C SER A 238 14.15 -10.31 -40.14
N SER A 239 15.26 -10.38 -39.39
CA SER A 239 16.61 -10.59 -39.92
C SER A 239 16.79 -11.97 -40.57
N MET A 240 16.10 -13.01 -40.07
CA MET A 240 16.17 -14.37 -40.59
C MET A 240 15.31 -14.60 -41.83
N ARG A 241 14.37 -13.70 -42.15
CA ARG A 241 13.46 -13.79 -43.32
C ARG A 241 14.07 -13.20 -44.59
N THR A 242 15.26 -13.65 -44.98
CA THR A 242 15.89 -13.29 -46.26
C THR A 242 15.37 -14.14 -47.42
N PRO A 243 15.39 -13.66 -48.69
CA PRO A 243 15.12 -14.50 -49.84
C PRO A 243 16.18 -15.60 -49.96
N HIS A 244 15.77 -16.83 -50.29
CA HIS A 244 16.58 -18.06 -50.37
C HIS A 244 16.91 -18.76 -49.02
N LEU A 245 15.92 -18.87 -48.13
CA LEU A 245 16.03 -19.67 -46.89
C LEU A 245 16.44 -21.13 -47.16
N THR A 246 17.43 -21.63 -46.42
CA THR A 246 17.74 -23.06 -46.36
C THR A 246 16.76 -23.77 -45.41
N TYR A 247 16.59 -25.09 -45.55
CA TYR A 247 15.62 -25.85 -44.77
C TYR A 247 15.83 -25.71 -43.25
N ASN A 248 17.10 -25.69 -42.81
CA ASN A 248 17.45 -25.49 -41.41
C ASN A 248 17.06 -24.09 -40.88
N ILE A 249 17.16 -23.04 -41.72
CA ILE A 249 16.70 -21.69 -41.36
C ILE A 249 15.17 -21.67 -41.21
N ILE A 250 14.41 -22.39 -42.05
CA ILE A 250 12.95 -22.51 -41.90
C ILE A 250 12.58 -23.14 -40.55
N SER A 251 13.30 -24.19 -40.12
CA SER A 251 13.08 -24.80 -38.80
C SER A 251 13.42 -23.86 -37.65
N HIS A 252 14.48 -23.04 -37.77
CA HIS A 252 14.84 -22.05 -36.75
C HIS A 252 13.86 -20.88 -36.70
N VAL A 253 13.40 -20.38 -37.85
CA VAL A 253 12.35 -19.35 -37.97
C VAL A 253 11.08 -19.81 -37.26
N ALA A 254 10.61 -21.04 -37.52
CA ALA A 254 9.46 -21.60 -36.83
C ALA A 254 9.69 -21.83 -35.32
N ALA A 255 10.93 -21.97 -34.86
CA ALA A 255 11.25 -22.03 -33.44
C ALA A 255 11.19 -20.64 -32.79
N VAL A 256 11.74 -19.60 -33.43
CA VAL A 256 11.66 -18.21 -32.96
C VAL A 256 10.20 -17.72 -32.94
N GLU A 257 9.41 -17.99 -33.98
CA GLU A 257 7.98 -17.68 -34.03
C GLU A 257 7.21 -18.30 -32.84
N ARG A 258 7.48 -19.57 -32.50
CA ARG A 258 6.88 -20.23 -31.34
C ARG A 258 7.32 -19.60 -30.01
N LEU A 259 8.59 -19.21 -29.87
CA LEU A 259 9.10 -18.55 -28.67
C LEU A 259 8.47 -17.18 -28.46
N ILE A 260 8.26 -16.39 -29.52
CA ILE A 260 7.57 -15.09 -29.45
C ILE A 260 6.10 -15.27 -29.04
N VAL A 261 5.41 -16.27 -29.61
CA VAL A 261 4.02 -16.59 -29.19
C VAL A 261 3.97 -17.06 -27.73
N GLN A 262 4.99 -17.78 -27.26
CA GLN A 262 5.12 -18.17 -25.85
C GLN A 262 5.41 -16.97 -24.94
N LEU A 263 6.20 -15.98 -25.36
CA LEU A 263 6.39 -14.72 -24.64
C LEU A 263 5.07 -13.95 -24.46
N ASP A 264 4.35 -13.73 -25.56
CA ASP A 264 3.07 -12.99 -25.57
C ASP A 264 1.99 -13.65 -24.68
N GLU A 265 1.90 -14.99 -24.69
CA GLU A 265 1.04 -15.73 -23.77
C GLU A 265 1.53 -15.65 -22.32
N THR A 266 2.85 -15.71 -22.08
CA THR A 266 3.44 -15.58 -20.74
C THR A 266 3.19 -14.19 -20.15
N GLU A 267 3.34 -13.12 -20.94
CA GLU A 267 3.05 -11.74 -20.52
C GLU A 267 1.56 -11.59 -20.14
N LYS A 268 0.64 -12.14 -20.93
CA LYS A 268 -0.81 -12.11 -20.62
C LYS A 268 -1.16 -12.89 -19.34
N GLN A 269 -0.54 -14.05 -19.14
CA GLN A 269 -0.73 -14.83 -17.92
C GLN A 269 -0.16 -14.11 -16.70
N PHE A 270 1.01 -13.46 -16.85
CA PHE A 270 1.65 -12.66 -15.82
C PHE A 270 0.82 -11.42 -15.44
N ASP A 271 0.31 -10.69 -16.42
CA ASP A 271 -0.64 -9.58 -16.23
C ASP A 271 -1.89 -10.04 -15.45
N SER A 272 -2.52 -11.12 -15.88
CA SER A 272 -3.75 -11.63 -15.25
C SER A 272 -3.53 -12.20 -13.85
N PHE A 273 -2.33 -12.70 -13.56
CA PHE A 273 -1.91 -13.08 -12.21
C PHE A 273 -1.70 -11.84 -11.34
N TRP A 274 -0.92 -10.87 -11.83
CA TRP A 274 -0.62 -9.63 -11.11
C TRP A 274 -1.86 -8.81 -10.81
N GLU A 275 -2.80 -8.67 -11.75
CA GLU A 275 -4.08 -7.98 -11.52
C GLU A 275 -4.84 -8.59 -10.33
N LYS A 276 -4.98 -9.91 -10.28
CA LYS A 276 -5.66 -10.63 -9.20
C LYS A 276 -4.92 -10.52 -7.87
N HIS A 277 -3.60 -10.58 -7.88
CA HIS A 277 -2.77 -10.46 -6.68
C HIS A 277 -2.79 -9.04 -6.13
N SER A 278 -2.48 -8.04 -6.95
CA SER A 278 -2.49 -6.63 -6.57
C SER A 278 -3.87 -6.12 -6.15
N MET A 279 -4.96 -6.62 -6.74
CA MET A 279 -6.33 -6.33 -6.28
C MET A 279 -6.55 -6.82 -4.84
N LYS A 280 -6.16 -8.06 -4.52
CA LYS A 280 -6.22 -8.60 -3.16
C LYS A 280 -5.33 -7.83 -2.19
N LEU A 281 -4.09 -7.52 -2.57
CA LEU A 281 -3.15 -6.79 -1.70
C LEU A 281 -3.62 -5.35 -1.43
N ASN A 282 -4.17 -4.66 -2.42
CA ASN A 282 -4.83 -3.35 -2.24
C ASN A 282 -6.07 -3.44 -1.32
N HIS A 283 -6.87 -4.50 -1.45
CA HIS A 283 -7.99 -4.75 -0.55
C HIS A 283 -7.52 -4.92 0.90
N TRP A 284 -6.54 -5.80 1.13
CA TRP A 284 -5.94 -6.02 2.46
C TRP A 284 -5.36 -4.75 3.07
N LEU A 285 -4.70 -3.91 2.26
CA LEU A 285 -4.22 -2.60 2.70
C LEU A 285 -5.38 -1.71 3.19
N LYS A 286 -6.43 -1.54 2.39
CA LYS A 286 -7.62 -0.74 2.76
C LYS A 286 -8.27 -1.24 4.05
N PHE A 287 -8.47 -2.56 4.15
CA PHE A 287 -9.05 -3.19 5.34
C PHE A 287 -8.20 -2.99 6.60
N ARG A 288 -6.87 -3.05 6.50
CA ARG A 288 -5.98 -2.78 7.62
C ARG A 288 -5.93 -1.32 8.03
N THR A 289 -5.95 -0.40 7.06
CA THR A 289 -6.08 1.03 7.33
C THR A 289 -7.39 1.34 8.06
N PHE A 290 -8.52 0.80 7.57
CA PHE A 290 -9.81 0.91 8.25
C PHE A 290 -9.75 0.38 9.70
N LEU A 291 -9.19 -0.82 9.92
CA LEU A 291 -9.06 -1.39 11.27
C LEU A 291 -8.14 -0.57 12.20
N LEU A 292 -7.10 0.07 11.67
CA LEU A 292 -6.24 0.98 12.42
C LEU A 292 -6.99 2.26 12.80
N ASN A 293 -7.65 2.89 11.82
CA ASN A 293 -8.47 4.09 11.99
C ASN A 293 -9.60 3.85 13.00
N PHE A 294 -10.32 2.72 12.88
CA PHE A 294 -11.34 2.30 13.84
C PHE A 294 -10.78 2.23 15.27
N LYS A 295 -9.64 1.58 15.49
CA LYS A 295 -9.04 1.44 16.83
C LYS A 295 -8.65 2.79 17.42
N GLN A 296 -8.11 3.70 16.60
CA GLN A 296 -7.75 5.05 17.02
C GLN A 296 -9.00 5.87 17.41
N MET A 297 -10.03 5.87 16.56
CA MET A 297 -11.28 6.61 16.82
C MET A 297 -12.04 6.03 18.02
N GLN A 298 -12.15 4.72 18.15
CA GLN A 298 -12.79 4.09 19.30
C GLN A 298 -12.10 4.50 20.62
N ALA A 299 -10.77 4.46 20.67
CA ALA A 299 -10.00 4.88 21.85
C ALA A 299 -10.17 6.38 22.17
N ALA A 300 -10.25 7.24 21.16
CA ALA A 300 -10.50 8.68 21.33
C ALA A 300 -11.92 8.94 21.90
N LEU A 301 -12.95 8.34 21.29
CA LEU A 301 -14.34 8.48 21.72
C LEU A 301 -14.58 7.90 23.13
N ASP A 302 -13.94 6.78 23.49
CA ASP A 302 -14.00 6.21 24.85
C ASP A 302 -13.31 7.13 25.88
N GLY A 303 -12.20 7.79 25.49
CA GLY A 303 -11.54 8.82 26.30
C GLY A 303 -12.41 10.05 26.53
N HIS A 304 -13.10 10.53 25.49
CA HIS A 304 -14.06 11.62 25.59
C HIS A 304 -15.28 11.23 26.44
N LEU A 305 -15.83 10.03 26.25
CA LEU A 305 -16.96 9.52 27.05
C LEU A 305 -16.61 9.44 28.54
N LYS A 306 -15.41 8.98 28.87
CA LYS A 306 -14.92 8.97 30.26
C LYS A 306 -14.86 10.40 30.81
N THR A 307 -14.21 11.30 30.07
CA THR A 307 -14.09 12.72 30.45
C THR A 307 -15.46 13.37 30.68
N ALA A 308 -16.41 13.17 29.76
CA ALA A 308 -17.79 13.66 29.86
C ALA A 308 -18.57 13.06 31.04
N CYS A 309 -18.23 11.85 31.50
CA CYS A 309 -18.81 11.27 32.71
C CYS A 309 -18.18 11.82 34.00
N ASP A 310 -16.90 12.18 33.97
CA ASP A 310 -16.17 12.77 35.10
C ASP A 310 -16.55 14.26 35.31
N MET A 311 -17.09 14.95 34.29
CA MET A 311 -17.61 16.34 34.33
C MET A 311 -18.92 16.50 35.14
N THR A 312 -18.85 16.26 36.44
CA THR A 312 -20.01 16.26 37.36
C THR A 312 -20.30 17.61 38.03
N GLU A 313 -19.31 18.50 38.19
CA GLU A 313 -19.46 19.77 38.90
C GLU A 313 -20.48 20.71 38.24
N VAL A 314 -21.41 21.30 39.02
CA VAL A 314 -22.42 22.24 38.51
C VAL A 314 -22.03 23.71 38.75
N GLY A 315 -21.29 24.00 39.81
CA GLY A 315 -20.89 25.36 40.23
C GLY A 315 -21.93 26.05 41.13
N GLU A 316 -21.45 26.72 42.19
CA GLU A 316 -22.29 27.39 43.20
C GLU A 316 -22.32 28.94 43.06
N THR A 317 -21.63 29.49 42.06
CA THR A 317 -21.61 30.93 41.78
C THR A 317 -21.72 31.18 40.27
N ALA A 318 -22.33 32.29 39.88
CA ALA A 318 -22.54 32.66 38.47
C ALA A 318 -21.21 32.66 37.67
N ASN A 319 -20.12 33.13 38.29
CA ASN A 319 -18.77 33.09 37.72
C ASN A 319 -18.24 31.67 37.52
N ARG A 320 -18.39 30.75 38.49
CA ARG A 320 -17.91 29.36 38.31
C ARG A 320 -18.73 28.64 37.23
N VAL A 321 -20.05 28.83 37.19
CA VAL A 321 -20.89 28.26 36.12
C VAL A 321 -20.47 28.81 34.75
N GLN A 322 -20.09 30.09 34.64
CA GLN A 322 -19.56 30.64 33.39
C GLN A 322 -18.25 29.98 32.96
N THR A 323 -17.34 29.70 33.90
CA THR A 323 -16.10 28.96 33.59
C THR A 323 -16.42 27.54 33.13
N LEU A 324 -17.30 26.83 33.84
CA LEU A 324 -17.75 25.48 33.47
C LEU A 324 -18.44 25.43 32.09
N LEU A 325 -19.21 26.46 31.72
CA LEU A 325 -19.79 26.61 30.37
C LEU A 325 -18.69 26.77 29.31
N GLN A 326 -17.67 27.58 29.57
CA GLN A 326 -16.57 27.78 28.63
C GLN A 326 -15.71 26.52 28.48
N GLU A 327 -15.47 25.79 29.58
CA GLU A 327 -14.83 24.47 29.59
C GLU A 327 -15.65 23.45 28.77
N ALA A 328 -16.98 23.44 28.93
CA ALA A 328 -17.87 22.54 28.19
C ALA A 328 -17.92 22.84 26.67
N ILE A 329 -17.92 24.12 26.28
CA ILE A 329 -17.88 24.54 24.86
C ILE A 329 -16.58 24.11 24.18
N GLU A 330 -15.43 24.28 24.85
CA GLU A 330 -14.14 23.85 24.25
C GLU A 330 -14.03 22.32 24.23
N PHE A 331 -14.56 21.63 25.23
CA PHE A 331 -14.64 20.16 25.24
C PHE A 331 -15.56 19.63 24.12
N GLU A 332 -16.73 20.22 23.91
CA GLU A 332 -17.65 19.89 22.80
C GLU A 332 -16.96 20.08 21.45
N LYS A 333 -16.25 21.20 21.27
CA LYS A 333 -15.48 21.48 20.05
C LYS A 333 -14.38 20.43 19.81
N GLN A 334 -13.67 19.99 20.84
CA GLN A 334 -12.69 18.91 20.71
C GLN A 334 -13.38 17.58 20.32
N CYS A 335 -14.48 17.24 20.99
CA CYS A 335 -15.24 16.03 20.67
C CYS A 335 -15.76 16.04 19.23
N ASN A 336 -16.25 17.17 18.73
CA ASN A 336 -16.79 17.29 17.38
C ASN A 336 -15.74 16.98 16.30
N ASN A 337 -14.47 17.38 16.48
CA ASN A 337 -13.40 17.02 15.55
C ASN A 337 -13.23 15.50 15.42
N ASP A 338 -13.26 14.79 16.55
CA ASP A 338 -13.07 13.33 16.61
C ASP A 338 -14.37 12.57 16.23
N LEU A 339 -15.54 13.18 16.40
CA LEU A 339 -16.83 12.68 15.90
C LEU A 339 -16.91 12.77 14.36
N ASP A 340 -16.48 13.89 13.78
CA ASP A 340 -16.39 14.07 12.33
C ASP A 340 -15.39 13.07 11.73
N ALA A 341 -14.22 12.89 12.36
CA ALA A 341 -13.25 11.87 11.97
C ALA A 341 -13.81 10.44 12.08
N ALA A 342 -14.56 10.12 13.14
CA ALA A 342 -15.23 8.82 13.27
C ALA A 342 -16.29 8.61 12.18
N SER A 343 -16.98 9.66 11.72
CA SER A 343 -17.90 9.58 10.57
C SER A 343 -17.16 9.21 9.29
N LEU A 344 -15.98 9.79 9.03
CA LEU A 344 -15.16 9.43 7.87
C LEU A 344 -14.72 7.96 7.90
N VAL A 345 -14.36 7.43 9.09
CA VAL A 345 -14.02 6.00 9.25
C VAL A 345 -15.23 5.09 9.03
N ILE A 346 -16.43 5.53 9.40
CA ILE A 346 -17.69 4.83 9.09
C ILE A 346 -17.91 4.81 7.56
N ASP A 347 -17.75 5.94 6.88
CA ASP A 347 -17.87 6.05 5.42
C ASP A 347 -16.83 5.17 4.68
N GLU A 348 -15.58 5.13 5.17
CA GLU A 348 -14.54 4.21 4.69
C GLU A 348 -15.00 2.75 4.78
N GLY A 349 -15.59 2.35 5.92
CA GLY A 349 -16.15 1.02 6.12
C GLY A 349 -17.32 0.73 5.17
N GLU A 350 -18.23 1.68 4.95
CA GLU A 350 -19.37 1.53 4.02
C GLU A 350 -18.97 1.48 2.55
N VAL A 351 -17.85 2.08 2.17
CA VAL A 351 -17.22 1.87 0.86
C VAL A 351 -16.59 0.48 0.80
N LEU A 352 -15.87 0.07 1.85
CA LEU A 352 -15.16 -1.20 1.88
C LEU A 352 -16.11 -2.41 1.82
N MET A 353 -17.26 -2.37 2.51
CA MET A 353 -18.29 -3.43 2.47
C MET A 353 -18.88 -3.70 1.07
N LYS A 354 -18.64 -2.83 0.08
CA LYS A 354 -19.06 -3.04 -1.32
C LYS A 354 -18.05 -3.86 -2.12
N ASP A 355 -16.86 -4.09 -1.58
CA ASP A 355 -15.82 -4.93 -2.19
C ASP A 355 -16.15 -6.43 -2.00
N PRO A 356 -16.22 -7.24 -3.07
CA PRO A 356 -16.50 -8.68 -2.95
C PRO A 356 -15.50 -9.48 -2.11
N LEU A 357 -14.33 -8.93 -1.78
CA LEU A 357 -13.33 -9.55 -0.91
C LEU A 357 -13.58 -9.29 0.59
N SER A 358 -14.49 -8.37 0.94
CA SER A 358 -14.76 -7.98 2.33
C SER A 358 -15.53 -9.02 3.15
N SER A 359 -15.17 -9.13 4.43
CA SER A 359 -16.07 -9.67 5.46
C SER A 359 -17.01 -8.56 5.94
N VAL A 360 -18.22 -8.51 5.37
CA VAL A 360 -19.24 -7.46 5.63
C VAL A 360 -19.57 -7.39 7.13
N ASP A 361 -20.00 -8.49 7.74
CA ASP A 361 -20.39 -8.57 9.16
C ASP A 361 -19.32 -8.01 10.11
N HIS A 362 -18.03 -8.23 9.79
CA HIS A 362 -16.93 -7.76 10.62
C HIS A 362 -16.72 -6.24 10.53
N ILE A 363 -16.86 -5.68 9.33
CA ILE A 363 -16.76 -4.23 9.10
C ILE A 363 -17.99 -3.52 9.66
N GLU A 364 -19.18 -4.04 9.38
CA GLU A 364 -20.47 -3.50 9.85
C GLU A 364 -20.49 -3.36 11.37
N SER A 365 -20.13 -4.43 12.10
CA SER A 365 -20.03 -4.42 13.57
C SER A 365 -19.12 -3.31 14.11
N LYS A 366 -18.05 -2.97 13.39
CA LYS A 366 -17.09 -1.91 13.79
C LYS A 366 -17.65 -0.52 13.50
N CYS A 367 -18.33 -0.33 12.37
CA CYS A 367 -19.06 0.90 12.05
C CYS A 367 -20.21 1.15 13.04
N GLU A 368 -20.98 0.12 13.41
CA GLU A 368 -22.03 0.21 14.44
C GLU A 368 -21.48 0.56 15.82
N GLU A 369 -20.32 0.02 16.19
CA GLU A 369 -19.66 0.30 17.47
C GLU A 369 -19.25 1.79 17.59
N LEU A 370 -18.68 2.37 16.51
CA LEU A 370 -18.43 3.81 16.43
C LEU A 370 -19.75 4.60 16.48
N ARG A 371 -20.74 4.28 15.65
CA ARG A 371 -22.06 4.96 15.64
C ARG A 371 -22.71 5.01 17.02
N ARG A 372 -22.68 3.89 17.77
CA ARG A 372 -23.21 3.80 19.13
C ARG A 372 -22.42 4.68 20.12
N THR A 373 -21.10 4.64 20.03
CA THR A 373 -20.19 5.39 20.93
C THR A 373 -20.32 6.90 20.69
N SER A 374 -20.31 7.34 19.42
CA SER A 374 -20.57 8.72 19.00
C SER A 374 -21.93 9.23 19.48
N SER A 375 -23.00 8.46 19.29
CA SER A 375 -24.35 8.83 19.71
C SER A 375 -24.45 9.06 21.23
N LEU A 376 -23.82 8.20 22.02
CA LEU A 376 -23.76 8.33 23.48
C LEU A 376 -22.96 9.57 23.92
N LEU A 377 -21.86 9.90 23.22
CA LEU A 377 -21.05 11.08 23.52
C LEU A 377 -21.83 12.37 23.25
N ILE A 378 -22.54 12.44 22.12
CA ILE A 378 -23.42 13.56 21.77
C ILE A 378 -24.51 13.76 22.84
N GLU A 379 -25.18 12.69 23.29
CA GLU A 379 -26.17 12.77 24.38
C GLU A 379 -25.56 13.36 25.67
N LYS A 380 -24.36 12.92 26.04
CA LYS A 380 -23.65 13.39 27.25
C LYS A 380 -23.30 14.88 27.15
N ILE A 381 -22.78 15.34 26.01
CA ILE A 381 -22.44 16.75 25.76
C ILE A 381 -23.70 17.62 25.82
N GLN A 382 -24.76 17.24 25.09
CA GLN A 382 -26.03 17.97 25.10
C GLN A 382 -26.64 18.08 26.51
N LYS A 383 -26.60 16.98 27.27
CA LYS A 383 -27.07 16.95 28.67
C LYS A 383 -26.23 17.83 29.59
N ARG A 384 -24.90 17.86 29.42
CA ARG A 384 -23.96 18.71 30.17
C ARG A 384 -24.24 20.20 29.89
N ASN A 385 -24.34 20.57 28.61
CA ASN A 385 -24.62 21.95 28.19
C ASN A 385 -25.99 22.45 28.69
N MET A 386 -27.05 21.64 28.55
CA MET A 386 -28.38 21.98 29.08
C MET A 386 -28.37 22.17 30.61
N LEU A 387 -27.66 21.31 31.34
CA LEU A 387 -27.56 21.39 32.80
C LEU A 387 -26.85 22.67 33.24
N LEU A 388 -25.70 23.01 32.62
CA LEU A 388 -24.94 24.21 32.95
C LEU A 388 -25.69 25.50 32.56
N THR A 389 -26.43 25.49 31.45
CA THR A 389 -27.27 26.63 31.04
C THR A 389 -28.35 26.92 32.08
N LYS A 390 -29.02 25.88 32.60
CA LYS A 390 -30.02 26.02 33.67
C LYS A 390 -29.40 26.47 35.00
N ALA A 391 -28.23 25.94 35.34
CA ALA A 391 -27.48 26.39 36.52
C ALA A 391 -27.13 27.88 36.43
N ARG A 392 -26.73 28.37 35.24
CA ARG A 392 -26.41 29.78 35.01
C ARG A 392 -27.63 30.68 35.23
N GLU A 393 -28.79 30.29 34.71
CA GLU A 393 -30.05 31.00 34.90
C GLU A 393 -30.45 31.09 36.39
N VAL A 394 -30.22 30.03 37.17
CA VAL A 394 -30.45 30.02 38.62
C VAL A 394 -29.49 30.96 39.35
N MET A 395 -28.20 30.91 39.04
CA MET A 395 -27.19 31.76 39.68
C MET A 395 -27.39 33.25 39.36
N ASP A 396 -27.68 33.60 38.10
CA ASP A 396 -27.98 34.97 37.70
C ASP A 396 -29.23 35.54 38.39
N ARG A 397 -30.20 34.70 38.77
CA ARG A 397 -31.35 35.09 39.60
C ARG A 397 -30.98 35.23 41.07
N ILE A 398 -30.13 34.34 41.60
CA ILE A 398 -29.62 34.40 42.98
C ILE A 398 -28.84 35.70 43.20
N ASP A 399 -27.94 36.07 42.30
CA ASP A 399 -27.13 37.28 42.41
C ASP A 399 -28.02 38.53 42.43
N LYS A 400 -28.96 38.65 41.48
CA LYS A 400 -29.94 39.75 41.45
C LYS A 400 -30.83 39.78 42.70
N ALA A 401 -31.23 38.62 43.23
CA ALA A 401 -31.99 38.55 44.47
C ALA A 401 -31.17 38.98 45.70
N ASN A 402 -29.87 38.67 45.74
CA ASN A 402 -28.97 39.11 46.79
C ASN A 402 -28.72 40.63 46.73
N ASP A 403 -28.48 41.19 45.54
CA ASP A 403 -28.35 42.65 45.31
C ASP A 403 -29.63 43.40 45.70
N TRP A 404 -30.78 42.83 45.33
CA TRP A 404 -32.09 43.34 45.74
C TRP A 404 -32.28 43.28 47.26
N CYS A 405 -31.89 42.17 47.91
CA CYS A 405 -31.94 42.05 49.37
C CYS A 405 -31.04 43.07 50.07
N ALA A 406 -29.83 43.31 49.56
CA ALA A 406 -28.92 44.33 50.08
C ALA A 406 -29.54 45.74 49.97
N THR A 407 -30.02 46.09 48.78
CA THR A 407 -30.74 47.35 48.51
C THR A 407 -31.97 47.51 49.42
N GLY A 408 -32.73 46.44 49.62
CA GLY A 408 -33.89 46.42 50.52
C GLY A 408 -33.51 46.70 51.98
N VAL A 409 -32.42 46.10 52.47
CA VAL A 409 -31.88 46.37 53.83
C VAL A 409 -31.43 47.82 53.99
N GLU A 410 -30.76 48.41 52.98
CA GLU A 410 -30.39 49.84 53.00
C GLU A 410 -31.61 50.75 53.04
N ILE A 411 -32.61 50.48 52.18
CA ILE A 411 -33.89 51.21 52.18
C ILE A 411 -34.59 51.09 53.53
N LEU A 412 -34.56 49.92 54.18
CA LEU A 412 -35.17 49.68 55.49
C LEU A 412 -34.46 50.47 56.60
N ALA A 413 -33.12 50.46 56.61
CA ALA A 413 -32.29 51.13 57.61
C ALA A 413 -32.29 52.67 57.50
N GLY A 414 -32.39 53.22 56.28
CA GLY A 414 -32.42 54.67 56.04
C GLY A 414 -33.81 55.30 56.03
N GLU A 415 -33.87 56.61 55.79
CA GLU A 415 -35.11 57.37 55.56
C GLU A 415 -35.72 57.13 54.15
N GLY A 416 -35.56 55.92 53.59
CA GLY A 416 -36.06 55.54 52.28
C GLY A 416 -37.57 55.80 52.14
N GLY A 417 -37.92 56.81 51.35
CA GLY A 417 -39.30 57.22 51.09
C GLY A 417 -40.07 56.26 50.17
N LEU A 418 -41.38 56.51 50.03
CA LEU A 418 -42.30 55.61 49.32
C LEU A 418 -41.84 55.29 47.88
N ILE A 419 -41.29 56.27 47.18
CA ILE A 419 -40.76 56.13 45.81
C ILE A 419 -39.62 55.10 45.74
N ALA A 420 -38.71 55.06 46.72
CA ALA A 420 -37.60 54.11 46.74
C ALA A 420 -38.10 52.67 47.00
N VAL A 421 -39.11 52.53 47.87
CA VAL A 421 -39.76 51.26 48.17
C VAL A 421 -40.57 50.73 46.98
N ASP A 422 -41.35 51.59 46.32
CA ASP A 422 -42.09 51.24 45.11
C ASP A 422 -41.14 50.86 43.97
N LYS A 423 -40.04 51.60 43.77
CA LYS A 423 -39.02 51.26 42.78
C LYS A 423 -38.39 49.89 43.08
N SER A 424 -37.98 49.62 44.32
CA SER A 424 -37.38 48.34 44.70
C SER A 424 -38.31 47.15 44.42
N LEU A 425 -39.63 47.30 44.63
CA LEU A 425 -40.61 46.26 44.29
C LEU A 425 -40.90 46.13 42.78
N GLU A 426 -40.63 47.17 41.99
CA GLU A 426 -40.67 47.08 40.52
C GLU A 426 -39.40 46.40 39.98
N ASP A 427 -38.22 46.80 40.48
CA ASP A 427 -36.93 46.21 40.14
C ASP A 427 -36.90 44.69 40.44
N ALA A 428 -37.59 44.25 41.50
CA ALA A 428 -37.78 42.83 41.85
C ALA A 428 -38.33 41.97 40.69
N LYS A 429 -39.27 42.52 39.92
CA LYS A 429 -39.93 41.79 38.82
C LYS A 429 -38.96 41.49 37.68
N SER A 430 -37.88 42.26 37.52
CA SER A 430 -36.90 42.10 36.44
C SER A 430 -36.15 40.75 36.48
N PHE A 431 -36.09 40.10 37.65
CA PHE A 431 -35.55 38.76 37.84
C PHE A 431 -36.60 37.71 38.24
N GLY A 432 -37.89 38.07 38.13
CA GLY A 432 -39.03 37.19 38.38
C GLY A 432 -39.53 37.12 39.83
N LEU A 433 -39.09 38.02 40.71
CA LEU A 433 -39.63 38.14 42.06
C LEU A 433 -40.94 38.94 42.04
N THR A 434 -42.04 38.24 41.74
CA THR A 434 -43.43 38.76 41.82
C THR A 434 -44.06 38.52 43.20
N SER A 435 -43.70 37.40 43.82
CA SER A 435 -44.01 37.03 45.20
C SER A 435 -42.96 36.03 45.69
N PRO A 436 -42.65 35.96 47.00
CA PRO A 436 -41.60 35.07 47.49
C PRO A 436 -41.90 33.58 47.28
N GLU A 437 -43.17 33.16 47.41
CA GLU A 437 -43.59 31.77 47.16
C GLU A 437 -43.32 31.34 45.72
N GLN A 438 -43.80 32.13 44.73
CA GLN A 438 -43.56 31.85 43.30
C GLN A 438 -42.06 31.89 42.94
N PHE A 439 -41.30 32.78 43.58
CA PHE A 439 -39.85 32.87 43.37
C PHE A 439 -39.10 31.65 43.95
N ARG A 440 -39.49 31.18 45.14
CA ARG A 440 -38.97 29.93 45.72
C ARG A 440 -39.27 28.74 44.81
N ASP A 441 -40.52 28.58 44.38
CA ASP A 441 -40.92 27.46 43.53
C ASP A 441 -40.16 27.45 42.20
N MET A 442 -40.03 28.63 41.57
CA MET A 442 -39.26 28.81 40.33
C MET A 442 -37.79 28.41 40.50
N LEU A 443 -37.10 28.89 41.55
CA LEU A 443 -35.70 28.51 41.78
C LEU A 443 -35.56 27.03 42.15
N MET A 444 -36.46 26.49 42.98
CA MET A 444 -36.40 25.09 43.44
C MET A 444 -36.67 24.06 42.33
N GLN A 445 -37.44 24.42 41.30
CA GLN A 445 -37.66 23.59 40.10
C GLN A 445 -36.37 23.42 39.27
N SER A 446 -35.49 24.42 39.28
CA SER A 446 -34.22 24.40 38.54
C SER A 446 -32.99 24.12 39.42
N ALA A 447 -33.16 24.04 40.74
CA ALA A 447 -32.09 23.76 41.70
C ALA A 447 -31.57 22.32 41.60
N THR A 448 -30.26 22.17 41.42
CA THR A 448 -29.55 20.88 41.51
C THR A 448 -29.36 20.47 42.97
N PRO A 449 -28.99 19.21 43.29
CA PRO A 449 -28.74 18.78 44.66
C PRO A 449 -27.72 19.64 45.41
N GLU A 450 -26.67 20.09 44.72
CA GLU A 450 -25.56 20.89 45.24
C GLU A 450 -26.03 22.33 45.53
N THR A 451 -26.77 22.92 44.60
CA THR A 451 -27.21 24.32 44.67
C THR A 451 -28.45 24.53 45.55
N ARG A 452 -29.13 23.46 45.96
CA ARG A 452 -30.38 23.48 46.75
C ARG A 452 -30.24 24.18 48.10
N ALA A 453 -29.12 24.03 48.79
CA ALA A 453 -28.88 24.68 50.08
C ALA A 453 -28.81 26.21 49.92
N LEU A 454 -28.00 26.68 48.96
CA LEU A 454 -27.87 28.08 48.59
C LEU A 454 -29.22 28.69 48.17
N VAL A 455 -29.94 28.02 47.26
CA VAL A 455 -31.30 28.44 46.84
C VAL A 455 -32.21 28.61 48.04
N THR A 456 -32.24 27.65 48.96
CA THR A 456 -33.09 27.71 50.16
C THR A 456 -32.75 28.91 51.04
N GLN A 457 -31.46 29.18 51.27
CA GLN A 457 -30.98 30.32 52.06
C GLN A 457 -31.35 31.67 51.41
N VAL A 458 -31.18 31.78 50.09
CA VAL A 458 -31.50 33.02 49.34
C VAL A 458 -33.02 33.25 49.33
N CYS A 459 -33.84 32.22 49.12
CA CYS A 459 -35.29 32.34 49.19
C CYS A 459 -35.77 32.79 50.58
N GLN A 460 -35.17 32.29 51.68
CA GLN A 460 -35.52 32.76 53.02
C GLN A 460 -35.17 34.24 53.22
N ARG A 461 -33.98 34.66 52.78
CA ARG A 461 -33.56 36.07 52.85
C ARG A 461 -34.49 36.99 52.04
N VAL A 462 -34.93 36.53 50.87
CA VAL A 462 -35.91 37.24 50.03
C VAL A 462 -37.26 37.36 50.73
N GLU A 463 -37.76 36.31 51.37
CA GLU A 463 -39.00 36.36 52.18
C GLU A 463 -38.92 37.41 53.29
N ASP A 464 -37.84 37.38 54.08
CA ASP A 464 -37.64 38.26 55.22
C ASP A 464 -37.60 39.74 54.78
N VAL A 465 -36.81 40.05 53.74
CA VAL A 465 -36.70 41.41 53.18
C VAL A 465 -38.02 41.84 52.54
N TRP A 466 -38.68 40.97 51.77
CA TRP A 466 -39.98 41.26 51.12
C TRP A 466 -41.06 41.63 52.15
N LEU A 467 -41.16 40.88 53.25
CA LEU A 467 -42.08 41.17 54.33
C LEU A 467 -41.80 42.55 54.95
N MET A 468 -40.53 42.83 55.29
CA MET A 468 -40.16 44.12 55.88
C MET A 468 -40.40 45.30 54.94
N VAL A 469 -40.01 45.18 53.66
CA VAL A 469 -40.23 46.21 52.63
C VAL A 469 -41.73 46.46 52.44
N SER A 470 -42.55 45.41 52.41
CA SER A 470 -44.02 45.49 52.32
C SER A 470 -44.64 46.21 53.53
N VAL A 471 -44.14 45.95 54.74
CA VAL A 471 -44.58 46.62 55.97
C VAL A 471 -44.17 48.11 55.99
N LYS A 472 -42.95 48.43 55.54
CA LYS A 472 -42.48 49.83 55.38
C LYS A 472 -43.31 50.57 54.34
N ARG A 473 -43.60 49.94 53.19
CA ARG A 473 -44.51 50.46 52.15
C ARG A 473 -45.88 50.82 52.71
N ALA A 474 -46.55 49.87 53.37
CA ALA A 474 -47.88 50.08 53.94
C ALA A 474 -47.89 51.21 54.98
N SER A 475 -46.79 51.37 55.73
CA SER A 475 -46.64 52.44 56.72
C SER A 475 -46.42 53.81 56.07
N LEU A 476 -45.64 53.89 55.00
CA LEU A 476 -45.42 55.11 54.22
C LEU A 476 -46.69 55.54 53.47
N VAL A 477 -47.42 54.62 52.84
CA VAL A 477 -48.73 54.90 52.21
C VAL A 477 -49.73 55.46 53.22
N ARG A 478 -49.81 54.88 54.43
CA ARG A 478 -50.63 55.40 55.53
C ARG A 478 -50.18 56.79 56.00
N ALA A 479 -48.88 57.08 55.97
CA ALA A 479 -48.34 58.38 56.35
C ALA A 479 -48.69 59.46 55.30
N SER A 480 -48.53 59.15 54.00
CA SER A 480 -48.88 60.07 52.90
C SER A 480 -50.37 60.32 52.76
N SER A 481 -51.23 59.40 53.22
CA SER A 481 -52.69 59.55 53.20
C SER A 481 -53.28 60.31 54.40
N ARG A 482 -52.46 60.76 55.36
CA ARG A 482 -52.94 61.58 56.49
C ARG A 482 -53.13 63.04 56.04
N PRO A 483 -54.33 63.63 56.19
CA PRO A 483 -54.50 65.06 55.94
C PRO A 483 -53.64 65.88 56.90
N ALA A 484 -53.08 66.99 56.42
CA ALA A 484 -52.27 67.89 57.22
C ALA A 484 -53.06 68.37 58.45
N ARG A 485 -52.52 68.17 59.66
CA ARG A 485 -53.16 68.65 60.89
C ARG A 485 -53.24 70.19 60.87
N PRO A 486 -54.35 70.80 61.31
CA PRO A 486 -54.41 72.24 61.52
C PRO A 486 -53.34 72.66 62.53
N VAL A 487 -52.53 73.66 62.16
CA VAL A 487 -51.52 74.21 63.06
C VAL A 487 -52.21 75.06 64.12
N HIS A 488 -52.26 74.59 65.37
CA HIS A 488 -52.62 75.42 66.51
C HIS A 488 -51.37 76.13 67.03
N ALA A 489 -51.36 77.46 66.93
CA ALA A 489 -50.32 78.29 67.51
C ALA A 489 -50.49 78.33 69.05
N VAL A 490 -49.40 78.08 69.78
CA VAL A 490 -49.36 78.18 71.25
C VAL A 490 -48.64 79.48 71.64
N PRO A 491 -49.19 80.34 72.52
CA PRO A 491 -48.53 81.58 72.93
C PRO A 491 -47.37 81.34 73.92
N PRO A 492 -46.42 82.28 74.05
CA PRO A 492 -45.25 82.12 74.91
C PRO A 492 -45.55 82.47 76.38
N HIS A 493 -44.89 81.80 77.32
CA HIS A 493 -44.80 82.24 78.71
C HIS A 493 -43.38 82.16 79.28
N SER A 494 -42.89 83.34 79.69
CA SER A 494 -42.12 83.72 80.89
C SER A 494 -41.10 82.75 81.54
N ALA A 495 -39.96 83.29 81.94
CA ALA A 495 -38.78 82.55 82.42
C ALA A 495 -38.56 82.52 83.95
N ALA A 496 -37.63 81.63 84.35
CA ALA A 496 -36.84 81.57 85.60
C ALA A 496 -37.51 80.99 86.88
N PRO A 497 -36.74 80.52 87.89
CA PRO A 497 -35.27 80.36 87.99
C PRO A 497 -34.76 78.93 88.39
N ALA A 498 -33.43 78.74 88.41
CA ALA A 498 -32.76 77.55 88.97
C ALA A 498 -32.58 77.66 90.51
N PRO A 499 -32.40 76.56 91.26
CA PRO A 499 -31.13 75.83 91.40
C PRO A 499 -31.34 74.28 91.32
N THR A 500 -30.45 73.33 91.68
CA THR A 500 -29.14 73.30 92.40
C THR A 500 -28.28 72.11 91.91
N LEU A 501 -27.02 71.99 92.36
CA LEU A 501 -26.18 70.78 92.22
C LEU A 501 -26.59 69.67 93.19
N ASN A 502 -26.30 68.42 92.82
CA ASN A 502 -25.77 67.46 93.81
C ASN A 502 -24.71 66.55 93.16
N THR A 503 -23.57 66.39 93.84
CA THR A 503 -22.35 65.79 93.27
C THR A 503 -22.10 64.44 93.91
N GLN A 504 -21.91 63.38 93.12
CA GLN A 504 -21.15 62.21 93.57
C GLN A 504 -20.14 61.78 92.50
N VAL A 505 -18.89 61.70 92.94
CA VAL A 505 -17.73 61.28 92.16
C VAL A 505 -17.43 59.83 92.50
N GLY A 506 -17.36 58.96 91.49
CA GLY A 506 -16.87 57.59 91.59
C GLY A 506 -15.86 57.36 90.46
N ALA A 507 -14.61 57.09 90.82
CA ALA A 507 -13.48 57.10 89.88
C ALA A 507 -13.19 55.72 89.26
N TYR A 508 -12.64 55.76 88.04
CA TYR A 508 -11.72 54.78 87.43
C TYR A 508 -11.97 53.28 87.64
N ASN A 509 -12.16 52.56 86.51
CA ASN A 509 -11.04 51.73 86.08
C ASN A 509 -10.98 51.55 84.55
N ASP A 510 -9.78 51.61 84.00
CA ASP A 510 -9.45 51.43 82.59
C ASP A 510 -9.01 49.97 82.34
N ARG A 511 -9.60 49.31 81.34
CA ARG A 511 -8.93 48.28 80.54
C ARG A 511 -9.72 47.93 79.27
N ARG A 512 -9.23 48.44 78.14
CA ARG A 512 -8.83 47.70 76.93
C ARG A 512 -9.75 46.56 76.40
N MET A 513 -10.26 46.69 75.16
CA MET A 513 -9.64 46.16 73.90
C MET A 513 -9.96 44.65 73.71
N TYR A 514 -10.49 44.13 72.60
CA TYR A 514 -10.32 44.40 71.16
C TYR A 514 -11.67 44.19 70.42
N LEU A 515 -12.03 45.01 69.42
CA LEU A 515 -11.93 44.74 67.96
C LEU A 515 -12.67 43.46 67.50
N VAL A 516 -13.62 43.45 66.56
CA VAL A 516 -13.75 43.99 65.18
C VAL A 516 -13.87 42.80 64.22
N LEU A 517 -14.78 42.95 63.23
CA LEU A 517 -14.96 42.20 61.99
C LEU A 517 -14.33 40.80 61.86
N ASN A 518 -15.13 39.84 61.38
CA ASN A 518 -14.99 39.44 59.97
C ASN A 518 -16.28 38.85 59.39
N LEU A 519 -16.60 39.32 58.18
CA LEU A 519 -17.40 38.59 57.20
C LEU A 519 -16.44 37.66 56.44
N VAL A 520 -16.77 36.36 56.41
CA VAL A 520 -16.66 35.47 55.24
C VAL A 520 -17.87 34.55 55.31
#